data_AF-A0A8C6XU35-F1
#
_entry.id   AF-A0A8C6XU35-F1
#
_cell.length_a   1.000
_cell.length_b   1.000
_cell.length_c   1.000
_cell.angle_alpha   90.00
_cell.angle_beta   90.00
_cell.angle_gamma   90.00
#
_symmetry.space_group_name_H-M   'P 1'
#
loop_
_entity.id
_entity.type
_entity.pdbx_description
1 polymer ?
#
loop_
_entity_poly.entity_id
_entity_poly.type
_entity_poly.pdbx_seq_one_letter_code
_entity_poly.pdbx_strand_id
1 'polypeptide(L)'
;MKAKVLDQVHNQLSDLLDKTLEEAAHSRPQQLSVVPMKIFGSQILSNDLQLPISPNIYYLLAGNLSLFYSTLLEVEHFCTIHHIFVAILCIFILKQIIVDSIDEGRLVLDFEICITGFRQLHTAALFAWLCMFLYTLFVPYQALQIWSGCLKMTRFPNLLTVTLVVVVLLCHAAMLGFFPIYIVVNSNLGIASCVVVLFEQIRFLLKSYSFLRESMPPLLHARDQISPPEFSTYLYFLFCPTLIYRKSYPRDPYIRWSYVKFFLCVPQFLACIYFLNFILKYYVIPNFSNMHKQPFTIKIQLLSIFDSALPGICSLLMMSYGFLDCWPNMFAEILRFADRSFYKDWWNSTAFSAFFRSWNVTVHDCLYCYIYQDFLWLTGGRARAGAILIIFLLSAVSHEYILILSFGFFCPVLFVLFAGTGVFFNFVFNDKRKGPVWNIIIWICLFLGPANMFSFYSQEFFAHLHCPLKEKTFWGLVTPRSWYCHP
;
A
#
# COMPACT_ATOMS: atom_id res chain seq x y z
N MET A 1 49.66 23.27 1.40
CA MET A 1 49.58 21.85 0.99
C MET A 1 48.14 21.32 0.99
N LYS A 2 47.35 21.48 2.06
CA LYS A 2 45.96 20.97 2.15
C LYS A 2 44.96 21.51 1.09
N ALA A 3 45.03 22.79 0.72
CA ALA A 3 44.12 23.38 -0.27
C ALA A 3 44.33 22.80 -1.69
N LYS A 4 45.59 22.60 -2.11
CA LYS A 4 45.91 21.98 -3.41
C LYS A 4 45.44 20.52 -3.51
N VAL A 5 45.47 19.78 -2.39
CA VAL A 5 44.96 18.41 -2.35
C VAL A 5 43.44 18.40 -2.45
N LEU A 6 42.75 19.37 -1.84
CA LEU A 6 41.29 19.48 -1.90
C LEU A 6 40.81 19.82 -3.32
N ASP A 7 41.48 20.74 -4.01
CA ASP A 7 41.18 21.07 -5.41
C ASP A 7 41.48 19.89 -6.34
N GLN A 8 42.56 19.15 -6.09
CA GLN A 8 42.90 17.97 -6.89
C GLN A 8 41.88 16.84 -6.70
N VAL A 9 41.39 16.63 -5.48
CA VAL A 9 40.31 15.66 -5.20
C VAL A 9 38.98 16.11 -5.79
N HIS A 10 38.67 17.41 -5.75
CA HIS A 10 37.44 17.96 -6.34
C HIS A 10 37.43 17.79 -7.87
N ASN A 11 38.55 18.10 -8.52
CA ASN A 11 38.68 17.94 -9.98
C ASN A 11 38.62 16.47 -10.40
N GLN A 12 39.27 15.56 -9.64
CA GLN A 12 39.17 14.12 -9.92
C GLN A 12 37.76 13.56 -9.70
N LEU A 13 37.02 14.10 -8.72
CA LEU A 13 35.64 13.70 -8.47
C LEU A 13 34.69 14.22 -9.56
N SER A 14 34.92 15.43 -10.07
CA SER A 14 34.18 16.00 -11.21
C SER A 14 34.40 15.17 -12.47
N ASP A 15 35.65 14.82 -12.78
CA ASP A 15 36.00 14.01 -13.97
C ASP A 15 35.39 12.60 -13.92
N LEU A 16 35.35 11.99 -12.72
CA LEU A 16 34.67 10.72 -12.51
C LEU A 16 33.16 10.84 -12.68
N LEU A 17 32.56 11.93 -12.18
CA LEU A 17 31.14 12.19 -12.31
C LEU A 17 30.75 12.38 -13.78
N ASP A 18 31.52 13.16 -14.53
CA ASP A 18 31.28 13.40 -15.96
C ASP A 18 31.43 12.12 -16.78
N LYS A 19 32.47 11.29 -16.52
CA LYS A 19 32.60 9.97 -17.16
C LYS A 19 31.44 9.04 -16.85
N THR A 20 30.96 9.01 -15.60
CA THR A 20 29.81 8.17 -15.24
C THR A 20 28.51 8.67 -15.86
N LEU A 21 28.35 9.98 -16.06
CA LEU A 21 27.22 10.57 -16.77
C LEU A 21 27.26 10.26 -18.27
N GLU A 22 28.44 10.26 -18.87
CA GLU A 22 28.65 9.91 -20.28
C GLU A 22 28.41 8.41 -20.54
N GLU A 23 28.92 7.54 -19.67
CA GLU A 23 28.65 6.09 -19.73
C GLU A 23 27.15 5.78 -19.51
N ALA A 24 26.48 6.49 -18.59
CA ALA A 24 25.05 6.36 -18.38
C ALA A 24 24.21 6.88 -19.57
N ALA A 25 24.71 7.89 -20.29
CA ALA A 25 24.08 8.40 -21.51
C ALA A 25 24.22 7.41 -22.68
N HIS A 26 25.32 6.67 -22.76
CA HIS A 26 25.58 5.69 -23.83
C HIS A 26 24.97 4.30 -23.56
N SER A 27 24.57 3.98 -22.32
CA SER A 27 23.93 2.70 -21.97
C SER A 27 22.41 2.62 -22.24
N ARG A 28 21.78 3.65 -22.85
CA ARG A 28 20.36 3.58 -23.26
C ARG A 28 20.22 2.93 -24.63
N PRO A 29 19.40 1.86 -24.78
CA PRO A 29 19.07 1.34 -26.10
C PRO A 29 18.33 2.41 -26.93
N GLN A 30 18.81 2.63 -28.16
CA GLN A 30 18.16 3.45 -29.16
C GLN A 30 16.80 2.85 -29.56
N GLN A 31 15.71 3.38 -29.03
CA GLN A 31 14.42 3.49 -29.73
C GLN A 31 13.43 4.31 -28.89
N LEU A 32 13.29 5.59 -29.22
CA LEU A 32 12.05 6.37 -29.03
C LEU A 32 12.24 7.73 -29.69
N SER A 33 11.56 7.93 -30.82
CA SER A 33 11.50 9.20 -31.54
C SER A 33 10.79 10.25 -30.68
N VAL A 34 11.53 11.27 -30.26
CA VAL A 34 10.98 12.47 -29.62
C VAL A 34 10.75 13.52 -30.71
N VAL A 35 9.49 13.88 -30.95
CA VAL A 35 9.13 15.09 -31.72
C VAL A 35 9.21 16.28 -30.76
N PRO A 36 10.04 17.32 -31.02
CA PRO A 36 10.15 18.46 -30.12
C PRO A 36 9.02 19.47 -30.39
N MET A 37 8.28 19.85 -29.34
CA MET A 37 7.34 20.97 -29.38
C MET A 37 8.07 22.28 -29.03
N LYS A 38 7.92 23.30 -29.89
CA LYS A 38 8.51 24.63 -29.79
C LYS A 38 8.13 25.35 -28.48
N ILE A 39 9.15 25.83 -27.76
CA ILE A 39 9.05 26.80 -26.66
C ILE A 39 8.88 28.19 -27.27
N PHE A 40 7.88 28.95 -26.81
CA PHE A 40 7.75 30.37 -27.11
C PHE A 40 7.92 31.19 -25.81
N GLY A 41 8.92 32.07 -25.80
CA GLY A 41 8.89 33.33 -25.05
C GLY A 41 9.37 33.31 -23.59
N SER A 42 10.68 33.52 -23.42
CA SER A 42 11.30 34.07 -22.21
C SER A 42 11.07 35.59 -22.11
N GLN A 43 10.65 36.10 -20.96
CA GLN A 43 11.12 37.36 -20.34
C GLN A 43 10.28 37.70 -19.10
N ILE A 44 10.92 37.71 -17.93
CA ILE A 44 10.83 38.69 -16.82
C ILE A 44 11.55 38.02 -15.64
N LEU A 45 12.83 38.38 -15.49
CA LEU A 45 13.63 38.16 -14.30
C LEU A 45 13.50 39.43 -13.46
N SER A 46 12.89 39.34 -12.28
CA SER A 46 13.08 40.35 -11.23
C SER A 46 13.12 39.66 -9.88
N ASN A 47 14.15 40.04 -9.13
CA ASN A 47 14.54 39.52 -7.82
C ASN A 47 13.45 39.79 -6.79
N ASP A 48 12.95 38.74 -6.14
CA ASP A 48 12.51 38.79 -4.74
C ASP A 48 12.42 37.36 -4.18
N LEU A 49 13.11 37.17 -3.05
CA LEU A 49 13.12 36.03 -2.11
C LEU A 49 12.46 34.71 -2.60
N GLN A 50 13.17 33.97 -3.45
CA GLN A 50 12.78 32.61 -3.84
C GLN A 50 12.90 31.67 -2.63
N LEU A 51 11.75 31.16 -2.16
CA LEU A 51 11.66 29.85 -1.53
C LEU A 51 12.52 28.86 -2.36
N PRO A 52 13.47 28.12 -1.78
CA PRO A 52 14.13 27.06 -2.50
C PRO A 52 13.12 25.93 -2.63
N ILE A 53 12.27 26.02 -3.65
CA ILE A 53 11.56 24.90 -4.22
C ILE A 53 12.68 23.93 -4.62
N SER A 54 12.83 22.86 -3.83
CA SER A 54 13.72 21.74 -4.18
C SER A 54 13.49 21.43 -5.66
N PRO A 55 14.55 21.40 -6.49
CA PRO A 55 14.39 21.21 -7.92
C PRO A 55 13.60 19.94 -8.14
N ASN A 56 12.49 20.10 -8.84
CA ASN A 56 11.53 19.09 -9.23
C ASN A 56 12.13 17.68 -9.31
N ILE A 57 11.83 16.84 -8.32
CA ILE A 57 11.69 15.41 -8.62
C ILE A 57 10.34 15.32 -9.33
N TYR A 58 10.35 15.68 -10.62
CA TYR A 58 9.33 15.20 -11.53
C TYR A 58 9.46 13.68 -11.49
N TYR A 59 8.61 13.02 -10.70
CA TYR A 59 8.25 11.66 -11.00
C TYR A 59 7.67 11.72 -12.42
N LEU A 60 8.52 11.43 -13.40
CA LEU A 60 8.12 11.22 -14.77
C LEU A 60 7.18 10.02 -14.72
N LEU A 61 5.88 10.30 -14.71
CA LEU A 61 4.87 9.37 -15.14
C LEU A 61 5.15 9.09 -16.62
N ALA A 62 6.10 8.21 -16.87
CA ALA A 62 6.27 7.59 -18.17
C ALA A 62 5.13 6.59 -18.34
N GLY A 63 4.66 6.38 -19.57
CA GLY A 63 3.75 5.28 -19.91
C GLY A 63 4.48 3.95 -19.78
N ASN A 64 4.85 3.58 -18.55
CA ASN A 64 5.53 2.35 -18.23
C ASN A 64 4.47 1.27 -18.12
N LEU A 65 4.57 0.24 -18.96
CA LEU A 65 3.77 -0.97 -18.80
C LEU A 65 4.10 -1.68 -17.47
N SER A 66 3.20 -2.56 -17.02
CA SER A 66 3.38 -3.30 -15.77
C SER A 66 4.53 -4.29 -15.87
N LEU A 67 5.46 -4.21 -14.92
CA LEU A 67 6.69 -5.02 -14.88
C LEU A 67 6.45 -6.52 -15.13
N PHE A 68 5.39 -7.08 -14.52
CA PHE A 68 5.10 -8.50 -14.64
C PHE A 68 4.63 -8.92 -16.03
N TYR A 69 3.62 -8.26 -16.58
CA TYR A 69 3.05 -8.66 -17.87
C TYR A 69 3.89 -8.25 -19.07
N SER A 70 4.62 -7.14 -18.99
CA SER A 70 5.36 -6.61 -20.14
C SER A 70 6.83 -6.96 -20.19
N THR A 71 7.39 -7.51 -19.12
CA THR A 71 8.84 -7.71 -19.03
C THR A 71 9.18 -9.06 -18.42
N LEU A 72 8.50 -9.47 -17.34
CA LEU A 72 8.75 -10.78 -16.74
C LEU A 72 8.12 -11.93 -17.53
N LEU A 73 6.84 -11.84 -17.91
CA LEU A 73 6.19 -12.92 -18.66
C LEU A 73 6.72 -13.10 -20.10
N GLU A 74 7.43 -12.11 -20.65
CA GLU A 74 8.16 -12.28 -21.90
C GLU A 74 9.37 -13.21 -21.75
N VAL A 75 9.92 -13.33 -20.54
CA VAL A 75 11.03 -14.24 -20.24
C VAL A 75 10.47 -15.64 -19.96
N GLU A 76 10.88 -16.63 -20.75
CA GLU A 76 10.39 -18.01 -20.69
C GLU A 76 10.45 -18.63 -19.28
N HIS A 77 11.50 -18.31 -18.51
CA HIS A 77 11.67 -18.82 -17.15
C HIS A 77 10.57 -18.34 -16.19
N PHE A 78 10.22 -17.05 -16.23
CA PHE A 78 9.18 -16.49 -15.35
C PHE A 78 7.78 -16.91 -15.79
N CYS A 79 7.56 -17.05 -17.11
CA CYS A 79 6.35 -17.65 -17.66
C CYS A 79 6.15 -19.09 -17.13
N THR A 80 7.23 -19.88 -17.08
CA THR A 80 7.19 -21.23 -16.52
C THR A 80 6.83 -21.22 -15.02
N ILE A 81 7.42 -20.32 -14.22
CA ILE A 81 7.08 -20.16 -12.81
C ILE A 81 5.59 -19.84 -12.65
N HIS A 82 5.05 -18.94 -13.46
CA HIS A 82 3.62 -18.62 -13.45
C HIS A 82 2.77 -19.87 -13.74
N HIS A 83 3.10 -20.66 -14.77
CA HIS A 83 2.41 -21.91 -15.07
C HIS A 83 2.50 -22.94 -13.93
N ILE A 84 3.62 -23.02 -13.22
CA ILE A 84 3.76 -23.89 -12.03
C ILE A 84 2.77 -23.48 -10.94
N PHE A 85 2.64 -22.18 -10.64
CA PHE A 85 1.66 -21.71 -9.65
C PHE A 85 0.21 -22.00 -10.08
N VAL A 86 -0.10 -21.82 -11.36
CA VAL A 86 -1.41 -22.18 -11.92
C VAL A 86 -1.66 -23.69 -11.80
N ALA A 87 -0.66 -24.54 -12.09
CA ALA A 87 -0.77 -25.98 -11.94
C ALA A 87 -0.98 -26.40 -10.48
N ILE A 88 -0.25 -25.80 -9.53
CA ILE A 88 -0.43 -26.02 -8.09
C ILE A 88 -1.87 -25.68 -7.67
N LEU A 89 -2.40 -24.54 -8.15
CA LEU A 89 -3.78 -24.14 -7.89
C LEU A 89 -4.78 -25.18 -8.43
N CYS A 90 -4.59 -25.66 -9.65
CA CYS A 90 -5.44 -26.71 -10.23
C CYS A 90 -5.41 -28.01 -9.41
N ILE A 91 -4.23 -28.40 -8.90
CA ILE A 91 -4.09 -29.56 -8.02
C ILE A 91 -4.82 -29.33 -6.69
N PHE A 92 -4.78 -28.11 -6.12
CA PHE A 92 -5.51 -27.79 -4.90
C PHE A 92 -7.03 -27.80 -5.09
N ILE A 93 -7.52 -27.29 -6.22
CA ILE A 93 -8.94 -27.40 -6.62
C ILE A 93 -9.33 -28.89 -6.72
N LEU A 94 -8.52 -29.69 -7.42
CA LEU A 94 -8.77 -31.12 -7.55
C LEU A 94 -8.79 -31.84 -6.20
N LYS A 95 -7.83 -31.53 -5.32
CA LYS A 95 -7.79 -32.06 -3.96
C LYS A 95 -9.08 -31.72 -3.21
N GLN A 96 -9.54 -30.46 -3.28
CA GLN A 96 -10.78 -30.05 -2.63
C GLN A 96 -11.97 -30.84 -3.18
N ILE A 97 -12.13 -30.95 -4.50
CA ILE A 97 -13.21 -31.71 -5.12
C ILE A 97 -13.20 -33.17 -4.66
N ILE A 98 -12.02 -33.79 -4.55
CA ILE A 98 -11.88 -35.18 -4.09
C ILE A 98 -12.30 -35.30 -2.63
N VAL A 99 -11.81 -34.41 -1.74
CA VAL A 99 -12.15 -34.44 -0.31
C VAL A 99 -13.65 -34.20 -0.10
N ASP A 100 -14.19 -33.14 -0.68
CA ASP A 100 -15.62 -32.80 -0.57
C ASP A 100 -16.50 -33.94 -1.16
N SER A 101 -16.05 -34.61 -2.23
CA SER A 101 -16.73 -35.79 -2.78
C SER A 101 -16.68 -37.03 -1.89
N ILE A 102 -15.60 -37.21 -1.11
CA ILE A 102 -15.45 -38.33 -0.17
C ILE A 102 -16.29 -38.09 1.08
N ASP A 103 -16.23 -36.88 1.63
CA ASP A 103 -16.84 -36.56 2.93
C ASP A 103 -18.36 -36.31 2.81
N GLU A 104 -18.81 -35.58 1.79
CA GLU A 104 -20.22 -35.17 1.65
C GLU A 104 -20.98 -35.90 0.54
N GLY A 105 -20.28 -36.67 -0.30
CA GLY A 105 -20.87 -37.34 -1.47
C GLY A 105 -21.34 -36.35 -2.56
N ARG A 106 -20.90 -35.09 -2.53
CA ARG A 106 -21.28 -34.03 -3.47
C ARG A 106 -20.04 -33.39 -4.11
N LEU A 107 -20.13 -33.08 -5.41
CA LEU A 107 -19.07 -32.39 -6.18
C LEU A 107 -19.19 -30.86 -6.07
N VAL A 108 -19.45 -30.33 -4.88
CA VAL A 108 -19.63 -28.88 -4.69
C VAL A 108 -18.37 -28.32 -4.03
N LEU A 109 -17.77 -27.30 -4.66
CA LEU A 109 -16.71 -26.51 -4.02
C LEU A 109 -17.33 -25.75 -2.84
N ASP A 110 -16.92 -26.11 -1.64
CA ASP A 110 -17.30 -25.38 -0.43
C ASP A 110 -16.60 -24.00 -0.38
N PHE A 111 -17.43 -22.94 -0.37
CA PHE A 111 -17.02 -21.53 -0.24
C PHE A 111 -17.52 -20.90 1.07
N GLU A 112 -17.97 -21.67 2.05
CA GLU A 112 -18.59 -21.18 3.29
C GLU A 112 -17.70 -20.19 4.05
N ILE A 113 -16.38 -20.45 4.12
CA ILE A 113 -15.41 -19.55 4.77
C ILE A 113 -15.33 -18.20 4.03
N CYS A 114 -15.39 -18.21 2.69
CA CYS A 114 -15.40 -16.98 1.89
C CYS A 114 -16.70 -16.21 2.11
N ILE A 115 -17.84 -16.90 2.06
CA ILE A 115 -19.17 -16.29 2.26
C ILE A 115 -19.26 -15.67 3.67
N THR A 116 -18.78 -16.39 4.69
CA THR A 116 -18.71 -15.92 6.08
C THR A 116 -17.75 -14.74 6.21
N GLY A 117 -16.59 -14.79 5.55
CA GLY A 117 -15.62 -13.70 5.52
C GLY A 117 -16.20 -12.40 4.92
N PHE A 118 -17.00 -12.52 3.86
CA PHE A 118 -17.68 -11.41 3.19
C PHE A 118 -19.11 -11.15 3.69
N ARG A 119 -19.43 -11.57 4.92
CA ARG A 119 -20.73 -11.32 5.52
C ARG A 119 -21.04 -9.82 5.54
N GLN A 120 -22.28 -9.48 5.16
CA GLN A 120 -22.80 -8.11 5.04
C GLN A 120 -21.99 -7.16 4.12
N LEU A 121 -21.26 -7.71 3.15
CA LEU A 121 -20.54 -6.88 2.17
C LEU A 121 -21.49 -5.98 1.35
N HIS A 122 -22.60 -6.55 0.86
CA HIS A 122 -23.51 -5.87 -0.06
C HIS A 122 -24.41 -4.81 0.60
N THR A 123 -24.67 -4.93 1.90
CA THR A 123 -25.52 -4.00 2.65
C THR A 123 -24.68 -2.98 3.40
N ALA A 124 -24.10 -3.37 4.53
CA ALA A 124 -23.44 -2.45 5.45
C ALA A 124 -22.09 -1.93 4.92
N ALA A 125 -21.26 -2.80 4.35
CA ALA A 125 -19.95 -2.37 3.83
C ALA A 125 -20.07 -1.50 2.58
N LEU A 126 -20.94 -1.87 1.63
CA LEU A 126 -21.20 -1.06 0.44
C LEU A 126 -21.87 0.28 0.78
N PHE A 127 -22.79 0.30 1.75
CA PHE A 127 -23.36 1.54 2.26
C PHE A 127 -22.29 2.46 2.86
N ALA A 128 -21.44 1.92 3.74
CA ALA A 128 -20.33 2.69 4.33
C ALA A 128 -19.37 3.21 3.26
N TRP A 129 -19.03 2.37 2.28
CA TRP A 129 -18.21 2.75 1.14
C TRP A 129 -18.83 3.89 0.33
N LEU A 130 -20.13 3.81 0.02
CA LEU A 130 -20.83 4.84 -0.73
C LEU A 130 -20.84 6.17 0.04
N CYS A 131 -21.11 6.15 1.34
CA CYS A 131 -21.05 7.34 2.19
C CYS A 131 -19.65 7.97 2.21
N MET A 132 -18.60 7.16 2.43
CA MET A 132 -17.21 7.62 2.41
C MET A 132 -16.80 8.17 1.03
N PHE A 133 -17.23 7.51 -0.05
CA PHE A 133 -16.96 7.92 -1.42
C PHE A 133 -17.62 9.27 -1.74
N LEU A 134 -18.92 9.41 -1.46
CA LEU A 134 -19.65 10.65 -1.70
C LEU A 134 -19.06 11.81 -0.88
N TYR A 135 -18.72 11.55 0.39
CA TYR A 135 -18.01 12.52 1.23
C TYR A 135 -16.70 12.98 0.58
N THR A 136 -15.86 12.02 0.18
CA THR A 136 -14.53 12.28 -0.40
C THR A 136 -14.64 12.99 -1.75
N LEU A 137 -15.69 12.72 -2.53
CA LEU A 137 -15.94 13.36 -3.80
C LEU A 137 -16.39 14.82 -3.65
N PHE A 138 -17.34 15.09 -2.76
CA PHE A 138 -17.98 16.41 -2.69
C PHE A 138 -17.30 17.36 -1.72
N VAL A 139 -16.99 16.93 -0.49
CA VAL A 139 -16.56 17.85 0.58
C VAL A 139 -15.18 18.48 0.30
N PRO A 140 -14.10 17.72 0.02
CA PRO A 140 -12.80 18.31 -0.32
C PRO A 140 -12.85 19.20 -1.57
N TYR A 141 -13.61 18.79 -2.59
CA TYR A 141 -13.75 19.55 -3.83
C TYR A 141 -14.46 20.88 -3.57
N GLN A 142 -15.62 20.87 -2.93
CA GLN A 142 -16.37 22.09 -2.60
C GLN A 142 -15.58 23.01 -1.67
N ALA A 143 -14.88 22.46 -0.67
CA ALA A 143 -14.02 23.25 0.21
C ALA A 143 -12.93 24.00 -0.57
N LEU A 144 -12.28 23.35 -1.54
CA LEU A 144 -11.29 23.99 -2.40
C LEU A 144 -11.92 25.07 -3.30
N GLN A 145 -13.09 24.82 -3.87
CA GLN A 145 -13.79 25.79 -4.72
C GLN A 145 -14.21 27.03 -3.92
N ILE A 146 -14.82 26.85 -2.75
CA ILE A 146 -15.19 27.94 -1.82
C ILE A 146 -13.94 28.71 -1.39
N TRP A 147 -12.90 28.00 -0.97
CA TRP A 147 -11.64 28.61 -0.57
C TRP A 147 -11.05 29.46 -1.70
N SER A 148 -10.94 28.94 -2.92
CA SER A 148 -10.35 29.65 -4.06
C SER A 148 -11.17 30.87 -4.49
N GLY A 149 -12.51 30.79 -4.48
CA GLY A 149 -13.39 31.91 -4.80
C GLY A 149 -13.39 32.99 -3.72
N CYS A 150 -13.53 32.61 -2.45
CA CYS A 150 -13.52 33.54 -1.32
C CYS A 150 -12.14 34.12 -1.04
N LEU A 151 -11.06 33.44 -1.44
CA LEU A 151 -9.70 33.95 -1.28
C LEU A 151 -9.59 35.32 -1.91
N LYS A 152 -10.12 35.52 -3.14
CA LYS A 152 -10.03 36.81 -3.87
C LYS A 152 -10.82 37.95 -3.24
N MET A 153 -11.94 37.64 -2.59
CA MET A 153 -12.86 38.65 -2.06
C MET A 153 -12.58 39.03 -0.60
N THR A 154 -11.93 38.16 0.16
CA THR A 154 -11.80 38.34 1.60
C THR A 154 -10.64 39.25 2.00
N ARG A 155 -10.91 40.12 2.98
CA ARG A 155 -9.91 41.00 3.59
C ARG A 155 -8.91 40.25 4.48
N PHE A 156 -9.30 39.09 5.02
CA PHE A 156 -8.50 38.24 5.91
C PHE A 156 -8.34 36.81 5.36
N PRO A 157 -7.50 36.60 4.33
CA PRO A 157 -7.37 35.32 3.64
C PRO A 157 -6.82 34.19 4.53
N ASN A 158 -5.94 34.52 5.48
CA ASN A 158 -5.36 33.53 6.40
C ASN A 158 -6.42 32.97 7.37
N LEU A 159 -7.28 33.82 7.91
CA LEU A 159 -8.36 33.38 8.82
C LEU A 159 -9.35 32.47 8.10
N LEU A 160 -9.75 32.83 6.87
CA LEU A 160 -10.59 31.98 6.02
C LEU A 160 -9.94 30.61 5.80
N THR A 161 -8.66 30.60 5.43
CA THR A 161 -7.90 29.37 5.15
C THR A 161 -7.84 28.47 6.39
N VAL A 162 -7.44 29.01 7.55
CA VAL A 162 -7.39 28.26 8.80
C VAL A 162 -8.77 27.72 9.19
N THR A 163 -9.81 28.54 9.07
CA THR A 163 -11.19 28.13 9.40
C THR A 163 -11.65 26.98 8.52
N LEU A 164 -11.47 27.08 7.19
CA LEU A 164 -11.84 26.02 6.26
C LEU A 164 -11.02 24.75 6.49
N VAL A 165 -9.72 24.86 6.75
CA VAL A 165 -8.87 23.69 7.07
C VAL A 165 -9.37 23.00 8.34
N VAL A 166 -9.66 23.73 9.42
CA VAL A 166 -10.18 23.16 10.67
C VAL A 166 -11.52 22.47 10.44
N VAL A 167 -12.45 23.10 9.72
CA VAL A 167 -13.76 22.50 9.38
C VAL A 167 -13.57 21.22 8.57
N VAL A 168 -12.71 21.25 7.54
CA VAL A 168 -12.41 20.08 6.72
C VAL A 168 -11.79 18.97 7.56
N LEU A 169 -10.85 19.27 8.48
CA LEU A 169 -10.25 18.28 9.37
C LEU A 169 -11.29 17.64 10.32
N LEU A 170 -12.20 18.43 10.90
CA LEU A 170 -13.29 17.91 11.73
C LEU A 170 -14.21 17.00 10.93
N CYS A 171 -14.56 17.39 9.70
CA CYS A 171 -15.33 16.57 8.79
C CYS A 171 -14.60 15.26 8.43
N HIS A 172 -13.29 15.30 8.18
CA HIS A 172 -12.49 14.09 7.91
C HIS A 172 -12.47 13.17 9.13
N ALA A 173 -12.28 13.71 10.33
CA ALA A 173 -12.32 12.94 11.57
C ALA A 173 -13.68 12.28 11.80
N ALA A 174 -14.78 12.97 11.50
CA ALA A 174 -16.12 12.40 11.63
C ALA A 174 -16.42 11.33 10.57
N MET A 175 -16.22 11.63 9.28
CA MET A 175 -16.69 10.80 8.16
C MET A 175 -15.70 9.73 7.71
N LEU A 176 -14.39 10.01 7.78
CA LEU A 176 -13.32 9.06 7.42
C LEU A 176 -12.57 8.55 8.65
N GLY A 177 -12.89 9.01 9.85
CA GLY A 177 -12.34 8.50 11.11
C GLY A 177 -13.39 7.68 11.87
N PHE A 178 -14.37 8.36 12.48
CA PHE A 178 -15.33 7.74 13.38
C PHE A 178 -16.38 6.87 12.67
N PHE A 179 -16.96 7.35 11.56
CA PHE A 179 -18.05 6.66 10.87
C PHE A 179 -17.71 5.23 10.40
N PRO A 180 -16.56 4.97 9.75
CA PRO A 180 -16.23 3.61 9.29
C PRO A 180 -16.00 2.65 10.47
N ILE A 181 -15.38 3.14 11.55
CA ILE A 181 -15.19 2.39 12.79
C ILE A 181 -16.55 2.01 13.40
N TYR A 182 -17.47 2.98 13.46
CA TYR A 182 -18.83 2.75 13.97
C TYR A 182 -19.54 1.64 13.19
N ILE A 183 -19.47 1.65 11.85
CA ILE A 183 -20.09 0.60 11.03
C ILE A 183 -19.42 -0.75 11.26
N VAL A 184 -18.09 -0.82 11.27
CA VAL A 184 -17.35 -2.07 11.48
C VAL A 184 -17.71 -2.72 12.82
N VAL A 185 -17.77 -1.92 13.89
CA VAL A 185 -18.06 -2.42 15.25
C VAL A 185 -19.53 -2.80 15.43
N ASN A 186 -20.47 -2.04 14.85
CA ASN A 186 -21.90 -2.23 15.13
C ASN A 186 -22.64 -3.13 14.13
N SER A 187 -22.18 -3.22 12.88
CA SER A 187 -22.89 -3.98 11.85
C SER A 187 -22.59 -5.49 11.86
N ASN A 188 -21.69 -5.99 12.72
CA ASN A 188 -21.31 -7.41 12.74
C ASN A 188 -20.85 -7.87 11.34
N LEU A 189 -19.93 -7.11 10.74
CA LEU A 189 -19.33 -7.44 9.45
C LEU A 189 -18.49 -8.73 9.55
N GLY A 190 -18.31 -9.41 8.42
CA GLY A 190 -17.30 -10.47 8.32
C GLY A 190 -15.89 -9.86 8.23
N ILE A 191 -14.85 -10.63 8.59
CA ILE A 191 -13.46 -10.13 8.66
C ILE A 191 -13.01 -9.51 7.33
N ALA A 192 -13.29 -10.18 6.20
CA ALA A 192 -12.91 -9.67 4.89
C ALA A 192 -13.70 -8.39 4.52
N SER A 193 -14.99 -8.32 4.87
CA SER A 193 -15.79 -7.09 4.71
C SER A 193 -15.24 -5.92 5.53
N CYS A 194 -14.80 -6.16 6.78
CA CYS A 194 -14.15 -5.13 7.60
C CYS A 194 -12.89 -4.61 6.93
N VAL A 195 -12.02 -5.52 6.47
CA VAL A 195 -10.77 -5.21 5.78
C VAL A 195 -11.03 -4.32 4.56
N VAL A 196 -12.05 -4.63 3.74
CA VAL A 196 -12.44 -3.82 2.58
C VAL A 196 -12.81 -2.39 2.98
N VAL A 197 -13.68 -2.22 3.98
CA VAL A 197 -14.13 -0.89 4.44
C VAL A 197 -12.94 -0.08 4.97
N LEU A 198 -12.06 -0.70 5.76
CA LEU A 198 -10.92 -0.02 6.39
C LEU A 198 -9.80 0.32 5.40
N PHE A 199 -9.52 -0.54 4.41
CA PHE A 199 -8.61 -0.19 3.33
C PHE A 199 -9.14 0.97 2.49
N GLU A 200 -10.43 0.95 2.16
CA GLU A 200 -11.06 2.05 1.42
C GLU A 200 -11.09 3.35 2.22
N GLN A 201 -11.33 3.27 3.55
CA GLN A 201 -11.20 4.40 4.46
C GLN A 201 -9.82 5.07 4.35
N ILE A 202 -8.73 4.28 4.48
CA ILE A 202 -7.36 4.81 4.39
C ILE A 202 -7.07 5.34 2.98
N ARG A 203 -7.54 4.65 1.93
CA ARG A 203 -7.38 5.10 0.55
C ARG A 203 -8.04 6.46 0.32
N PHE A 204 -9.27 6.64 0.79
CA PHE A 204 -9.98 7.92 0.69
C PHE A 204 -9.32 9.04 1.49
N LEU A 205 -8.80 8.73 2.68
CA LEU A 205 -8.03 9.69 3.49
C LEU A 205 -6.76 10.15 2.76
N LEU A 206 -5.98 9.23 2.21
CA LEU A 206 -4.75 9.56 1.49
C LEU A 206 -5.04 10.34 0.19
N LYS A 207 -6.09 9.97 -0.55
CA LYS A 207 -6.48 10.68 -1.79
C LYS A 207 -7.02 12.08 -1.53
N SER A 208 -7.87 12.25 -0.51
CA SER A 208 -8.38 13.57 -0.14
C SER A 208 -7.25 14.50 0.31
N TYR A 209 -6.32 14.00 1.12
CA TYR A 209 -5.13 14.75 1.53
C TYR A 209 -4.27 15.16 0.32
N SER A 210 -3.94 14.19 -0.53
CA SER A 210 -3.15 14.38 -1.75
C SER A 210 -3.75 15.43 -2.69
N PHE A 211 -5.07 15.37 -2.92
CA PHE A 211 -5.78 16.34 -3.74
C PHE A 211 -5.69 17.77 -3.19
N LEU A 212 -5.98 17.96 -1.90
CA LEU A 212 -5.92 19.28 -1.27
C LEU A 212 -4.48 19.81 -1.27
N ARG A 213 -3.51 18.96 -0.94
CA ARG A 213 -2.11 19.34 -0.82
C ARG A 213 -1.48 19.77 -2.15
N GLU A 214 -1.78 19.08 -3.24
CA GLU A 214 -1.26 19.41 -4.56
C GLU A 214 -1.99 20.60 -5.21
N SER A 215 -3.27 20.81 -4.85
CA SER A 215 -4.09 21.86 -5.46
C SER A 215 -3.92 23.23 -4.80
N MET A 216 -3.65 23.30 -3.49
CA MET A 216 -3.56 24.57 -2.76
C MET A 216 -2.33 25.44 -3.10
N PRO A 217 -1.07 24.93 -3.15
CA PRO A 217 0.10 25.77 -3.35
C PRO A 217 0.11 26.55 -4.68
N PRO A 218 -0.24 25.96 -5.84
CA PRO A 218 -0.31 26.71 -7.10
C PRO A 218 -1.32 27.87 -7.04
N LEU A 219 -2.44 27.67 -6.34
CA LEU A 219 -3.48 28.70 -6.16
C LEU A 219 -3.03 29.83 -5.22
N LEU A 220 -2.12 29.54 -4.27
CA LEU A 220 -1.51 30.55 -3.41
C LEU A 220 -0.49 31.41 -4.19
N HIS A 221 0.35 30.77 -4.99
CA HIS A 221 1.44 31.46 -5.71
C HIS A 221 0.98 32.22 -6.94
N ALA A 222 -0.04 31.74 -7.65
CA ALA A 222 -0.53 32.34 -8.90
C ALA A 222 -2.04 32.61 -8.85
N ARG A 223 -2.44 33.39 -7.84
CA ARG A 223 -3.84 33.73 -7.47
C ARG A 223 -4.73 34.17 -8.63
N ASP A 224 -4.14 34.77 -9.66
CA ASP A 224 -4.86 35.37 -10.79
C ASP A 224 -4.77 34.59 -12.11
N GLN A 225 -3.88 33.59 -12.22
CA GLN A 225 -3.60 32.91 -13.49
C GLN A 225 -4.03 31.44 -13.52
N ILE A 226 -4.31 30.83 -12.36
CA ILE A 226 -4.61 29.38 -12.28
C ILE A 226 -6.07 29.17 -11.85
N SER A 227 -6.83 28.49 -12.70
CA SER A 227 -8.17 28.00 -12.36
C SER A 227 -8.09 26.80 -11.41
N PRO A 228 -9.08 26.64 -10.50
CA PRO A 228 -9.17 25.46 -9.68
C PRO A 228 -9.37 24.20 -10.55
N PRO A 229 -8.97 23.02 -10.05
CA PRO A 229 -9.04 21.78 -10.81
C PRO A 229 -10.49 21.44 -11.21
N GLU A 230 -10.66 20.86 -12.39
CA GLU A 230 -11.95 20.38 -12.88
C GLU A 230 -12.46 19.19 -12.06
N PHE A 231 -13.78 19.13 -11.86
CA PHE A 231 -14.44 18.02 -11.17
C PHE A 231 -14.20 16.67 -11.86
N SER A 232 -14.18 16.66 -13.20
CA SER A 232 -13.92 15.46 -14.02
C SER A 232 -12.55 14.85 -13.71
N THR A 233 -11.51 15.67 -13.60
CA THR A 233 -10.14 15.26 -13.27
C THR A 233 -10.06 14.71 -11.85
N TYR A 234 -10.75 15.35 -10.89
CA TYR A 234 -10.79 14.85 -9.52
C TYR A 234 -11.52 13.50 -9.41
N LEU A 235 -12.69 13.39 -10.03
CA LEU A 235 -13.45 12.13 -10.08
C LEU A 235 -12.63 11.00 -10.73
N TYR A 236 -11.92 11.28 -11.83
CA TYR A 236 -11.02 10.34 -12.47
C TYR A 236 -9.91 9.88 -11.51
N PHE A 237 -9.25 10.82 -10.82
CA PHE A 237 -8.21 10.51 -9.83
C PHE A 237 -8.72 9.60 -8.71
N LEU A 238 -9.96 9.78 -8.22
CA LEU A 238 -10.49 8.95 -7.14
C LEU A 238 -10.53 7.45 -7.49
N PHE A 239 -10.68 7.10 -8.77
CA PHE A 239 -10.64 5.72 -9.24
C PHE A 239 -9.27 5.26 -9.74
N CYS A 240 -8.37 6.16 -10.13
CA CYS A 240 -7.03 5.79 -10.60
C CYS A 240 -6.23 4.99 -9.54
N PRO A 241 -5.43 3.99 -9.93
CA PRO A 241 -4.59 3.20 -9.03
C PRO A 241 -3.31 3.93 -8.57
N THR A 242 -3.42 5.23 -8.29
CA THR A 242 -2.36 6.07 -7.72
C THR A 242 -2.90 6.90 -6.55
N LEU A 243 -2.00 7.28 -5.64
CA LEU A 243 -2.32 8.11 -4.47
C LEU A 243 -1.82 9.55 -4.62
N ILE A 244 -1.10 9.88 -5.69
CA ILE A 244 -0.56 11.22 -5.94
C ILE A 244 -1.47 11.94 -6.93
N TYR A 245 -2.03 13.08 -6.52
CA TYR A 245 -2.89 13.89 -7.37
C TYR A 245 -2.07 14.70 -8.39
N ARG A 246 -2.43 14.59 -9.66
CA ARG A 246 -1.91 15.40 -10.77
C ARG A 246 -3.07 15.89 -11.63
N LYS A 247 -2.89 17.05 -12.28
CA LYS A 247 -3.88 17.63 -13.21
C LYS A 247 -4.08 16.79 -14.47
N SER A 248 -3.04 16.07 -14.90
CA SER A 248 -3.04 15.21 -16.08
C SER A 248 -2.21 13.96 -15.82
N TYR A 249 -2.70 12.81 -16.28
CA TYR A 249 -2.02 11.52 -16.23
C TYR A 249 -1.77 11.01 -17.65
N PRO A 250 -0.70 10.23 -17.89
CA PRO A 250 -0.52 9.57 -19.17
C PRO A 250 -1.66 8.56 -19.38
N ARG A 251 -2.22 8.54 -20.60
CA ARG A 251 -3.38 7.71 -20.93
C ARG A 251 -3.11 6.81 -22.13
N ASP A 252 -3.59 5.57 -22.03
CA ASP A 252 -3.54 4.62 -23.13
C ASP A 252 -4.57 5.01 -24.22
N PRO A 253 -4.33 4.68 -25.49
CA PRO A 253 -5.23 5.07 -26.60
C PRO A 253 -6.57 4.33 -26.60
N TYR A 254 -6.63 3.09 -26.11
CA TYR A 254 -7.84 2.25 -26.08
C TYR A 254 -7.80 1.26 -24.91
N ILE A 255 -8.96 0.67 -24.59
CA ILE A 255 -9.11 -0.37 -23.55
C ILE A 255 -9.00 -1.75 -24.19
N ARG A 256 -8.10 -2.60 -23.69
CA ARG A 256 -7.93 -3.99 -24.11
C ARG A 256 -8.83 -4.91 -23.28
N TRP A 257 -10.09 -5.06 -23.69
CA TRP A 257 -11.06 -5.90 -22.97
C TRP A 257 -10.69 -7.38 -22.88
N SER A 258 -9.93 -7.90 -23.86
CA SER A 258 -9.39 -9.26 -23.84
C SER A 258 -8.42 -9.48 -22.67
N TYR A 259 -7.57 -8.49 -22.38
CA TYR A 259 -6.64 -8.48 -21.24
C TYR A 259 -7.39 -8.44 -19.90
N VAL A 260 -8.46 -7.63 -19.80
CA VAL A 260 -9.27 -7.50 -18.57
C VAL A 260 -10.11 -8.73 -18.27
N LYS A 261 -10.90 -9.21 -19.24
CA LYS A 261 -11.96 -10.22 -19.03
C LYS A 261 -11.53 -11.65 -19.30
N PHE A 262 -10.78 -11.89 -20.38
CA PHE A 262 -10.60 -13.23 -20.93
C PHE A 262 -9.25 -13.86 -20.59
N PHE A 263 -8.19 -13.08 -20.41
CA PHE A 263 -6.85 -13.66 -20.30
C PHE A 263 -6.17 -13.53 -18.94
N LEU A 264 -6.30 -12.43 -18.17
CA LEU A 264 -5.32 -12.23 -17.08
C LEU A 264 -5.92 -11.65 -15.77
N CYS A 265 -6.47 -10.44 -15.70
CA CYS A 265 -6.63 -9.78 -14.38
C CYS A 265 -7.77 -10.33 -13.48
N VAL A 266 -9.02 -10.44 -13.99
CA VAL A 266 -10.17 -10.83 -13.14
C VAL A 266 -10.08 -12.29 -12.67
N PRO A 267 -9.86 -13.29 -13.55
CA PRO A 267 -9.76 -14.68 -13.11
C PRO A 267 -8.57 -14.93 -12.17
N GLN A 268 -7.42 -14.28 -12.41
CA GLN A 268 -6.25 -14.43 -11.55
C GLN A 268 -6.45 -13.78 -10.17
N PHE A 269 -7.13 -12.65 -10.10
CA PHE A 269 -7.50 -12.05 -8.82
C PHE A 269 -8.44 -12.94 -8.01
N LEU A 270 -9.49 -13.50 -8.65
CA LEU A 270 -10.40 -14.45 -8.00
C LEU A 270 -9.67 -15.74 -7.58
N ALA A 271 -8.73 -16.22 -8.39
CA ALA A 271 -7.87 -17.35 -8.06
C ALA A 271 -7.01 -17.09 -6.82
N CYS A 272 -6.47 -15.88 -6.65
CA CYS A 272 -5.73 -15.51 -5.44
C CYS A 272 -6.62 -15.52 -4.19
N ILE A 273 -7.86 -15.02 -4.29
CA ILE A 273 -8.83 -15.07 -3.19
C ILE A 273 -9.17 -16.52 -2.83
N TYR A 274 -9.41 -17.36 -3.84
CA TYR A 274 -9.68 -18.78 -3.63
C TYR A 274 -8.48 -19.51 -3.00
N PHE A 275 -7.25 -19.22 -3.44
CA PHE A 275 -6.05 -19.78 -2.85
C PHE A 275 -5.89 -19.40 -1.38
N LEU A 276 -6.20 -18.16 -1.01
CA LEU A 276 -6.20 -17.74 0.39
C LEU A 276 -7.26 -18.50 1.20
N ASN A 277 -8.47 -18.67 0.65
CA ASN A 277 -9.51 -19.49 1.27
C ASN A 277 -9.04 -20.92 1.49
N PHE A 278 -8.39 -21.53 0.49
CA PHE A 278 -7.84 -22.87 0.58
C PHE A 278 -6.82 -22.99 1.74
N ILE A 279 -5.90 -22.03 1.89
CA ILE A 279 -4.97 -22.01 3.03
C ILE A 279 -5.73 -21.93 4.35
N LEU A 280 -6.76 -21.08 4.44
CA LEU A 280 -7.56 -20.98 5.66
C LEU A 280 -8.26 -22.30 5.99
N LYS A 281 -8.92 -22.93 5.02
CA LYS A 281 -9.68 -24.18 5.19
C LYS A 281 -8.78 -25.37 5.55
N TYR A 282 -7.71 -25.58 4.78
CA TYR A 282 -6.94 -26.83 4.85
C TYR A 282 -5.69 -26.74 5.72
N TYR A 283 -5.21 -25.53 6.02
CA TYR A 283 -4.03 -25.35 6.85
C TYR A 283 -4.38 -24.70 8.19
N VAL A 284 -5.05 -23.55 8.18
CA VAL A 284 -5.29 -22.79 9.42
C VAL A 284 -6.29 -23.50 10.34
N ILE A 285 -7.45 -23.93 9.83
CA ILE A 285 -8.46 -24.58 10.68
C ILE A 285 -7.93 -25.87 11.32
N PRO A 286 -7.33 -26.84 10.60
CA PRO A 286 -6.89 -28.09 11.22
C PRO A 286 -5.77 -27.89 12.24
N ASN A 287 -4.82 -27.00 11.95
CA ASN A 287 -3.65 -26.80 12.82
C ASN A 287 -3.96 -25.97 14.06
N PHE A 288 -4.85 -24.99 13.97
CA PHE A 288 -5.07 -24.02 15.05
C PHE A 288 -6.35 -24.23 15.86
N SER A 289 -7.38 -24.89 15.31
CA SER A 289 -8.67 -25.08 16.01
C SER A 289 -8.53 -25.77 17.37
N ASN A 290 -7.63 -26.76 17.48
CA ASN A 290 -7.40 -27.54 18.69
C ASN A 290 -6.29 -26.99 19.59
N MET A 291 -5.62 -25.90 19.22
CA MET A 291 -4.46 -25.40 19.98
C MET A 291 -4.82 -24.85 21.37
N HIS A 292 -6.08 -24.42 21.58
CA HIS A 292 -6.57 -23.98 22.89
C HIS A 292 -6.52 -25.07 23.98
N LYS A 293 -6.36 -26.34 23.59
CA LYS A 293 -6.22 -27.47 24.53
C LYS A 293 -4.79 -27.65 25.05
N GLN A 294 -3.81 -27.00 24.43
CA GLN A 294 -2.41 -27.12 24.79
C GLN A 294 -1.96 -25.90 25.62
N PRO A 295 -1.19 -26.10 26.71
CA PRO A 295 -0.66 -24.98 27.48
C PRO A 295 0.30 -24.13 26.65
N PHE A 296 0.22 -22.81 26.79
CA PHE A 296 1.15 -21.91 26.10
C PHE A 296 2.58 -22.19 26.58
N THR A 297 3.42 -22.68 25.68
CA THR A 297 4.84 -22.96 25.92
C THR A 297 5.66 -22.38 24.77
N ILE A 298 6.79 -21.76 25.06
CA ILE A 298 7.70 -21.18 24.05
C ILE A 298 8.03 -22.19 22.94
N LYS A 299 8.25 -23.47 23.31
CA LYS A 299 8.48 -24.56 22.36
C LYS A 299 7.33 -24.71 21.35
N ILE A 300 6.09 -24.75 21.82
CA ILE A 300 4.90 -24.93 20.97
C ILE A 300 4.71 -23.70 20.08
N GLN A 301 4.95 -22.50 20.62
CA GLN A 301 4.89 -21.27 19.84
C GLN A 301 5.91 -21.25 18.71
N LEU A 302 7.17 -21.61 18.99
CA LEU A 302 8.21 -21.65 17.97
C LEU A 302 7.90 -22.70 16.89
N LEU A 303 7.45 -23.90 17.27
CA LEU A 303 7.04 -24.92 16.31
C LEU A 303 5.89 -24.41 15.42
N SER A 304 4.87 -23.80 16.02
CA SER A 304 3.75 -23.20 15.29
C SER A 304 4.20 -22.12 14.30
N ILE A 305 5.18 -21.29 14.65
CA ILE A 305 5.75 -20.28 13.74
C ILE A 305 6.45 -20.97 12.57
N PHE A 306 7.32 -21.95 12.82
CA PHE A 306 8.03 -22.65 11.75
C PHE A 306 7.09 -23.43 10.82
N ASP A 307 6.09 -24.11 11.39
CA ASP A 307 5.07 -24.80 10.61
C ASP A 307 4.29 -23.82 9.73
N SER A 308 4.08 -22.59 10.20
CA SER A 308 3.35 -21.51 9.50
C SER A 308 4.18 -20.78 8.45
N ALA A 309 5.48 -21.07 8.32
CA ALA A 309 6.36 -20.33 7.43
C ALA A 309 5.99 -20.48 5.95
N LEU A 310 5.72 -21.71 5.51
CA LEU A 310 5.33 -21.99 4.12
C LEU A 310 3.96 -21.38 3.74
N PRO A 311 2.87 -21.60 4.49
CA PRO A 311 1.60 -20.96 4.15
C PRO A 311 1.67 -19.44 4.30
N GLY A 312 2.42 -18.93 5.28
CA GLY A 312 2.63 -17.49 5.46
C GLY A 312 3.29 -16.83 4.23
N ILE A 313 4.38 -17.40 3.71
CA ILE A 313 5.03 -16.86 2.50
C ILE A 313 4.14 -17.01 1.26
N CYS A 314 3.45 -18.15 1.12
CA CYS A 314 2.53 -18.37 -0.01
C CYS A 314 1.39 -17.33 0.01
N SER A 315 0.80 -17.06 1.18
CA SER A 315 -0.22 -16.02 1.34
C SER A 315 0.33 -14.63 1.06
N LEU A 316 1.54 -14.31 1.53
CA LEU A 316 2.18 -13.02 1.22
C LEU A 316 2.35 -12.85 -0.30
N LEU A 317 2.93 -13.83 -1.00
CA LEU A 317 3.16 -13.77 -2.44
C LEU A 317 1.86 -13.65 -3.23
N MET A 318 0.83 -14.44 -2.88
CA MET A 318 -0.46 -14.38 -3.56
C MET A 318 -1.21 -13.08 -3.30
N MET A 319 -1.15 -12.55 -2.08
CA MET A 319 -1.72 -11.24 -1.77
C MET A 319 -1.01 -10.13 -2.56
N SER A 320 0.30 -10.22 -2.70
CA SER A 320 1.10 -9.26 -3.46
C SER A 320 0.75 -9.30 -4.93
N TYR A 321 0.69 -10.49 -5.51
CA TYR A 321 0.30 -10.69 -6.89
C TYR A 321 -1.14 -10.21 -7.15
N GLY A 322 -2.11 -10.66 -6.33
CA GLY A 322 -3.51 -10.26 -6.49
C GLY A 322 -3.75 -8.77 -6.30
N PHE A 323 -3.22 -8.18 -5.22
CA PHE A 323 -3.55 -6.81 -4.80
C PHE A 323 -2.62 -5.73 -5.37
N LEU A 324 -1.35 -6.03 -5.68
CA LEU A 324 -0.40 -5.06 -6.23
C LEU A 324 -0.20 -5.20 -7.74
N ASP A 325 -0.51 -6.37 -8.31
CA ASP A 325 -0.42 -6.59 -9.75
C ASP A 325 -1.82 -6.67 -10.39
N CYS A 326 -2.60 -7.73 -10.13
CA CYS A 326 -3.84 -7.96 -10.87
C CYS A 326 -4.89 -6.85 -10.65
N TRP A 327 -5.14 -6.47 -9.40
CA TRP A 327 -6.17 -5.48 -9.04
C TRP A 327 -5.89 -4.08 -9.62
N PRO A 328 -4.74 -3.44 -9.37
CA PRO A 328 -4.47 -2.11 -9.92
C PRO A 328 -4.28 -2.12 -11.44
N ASN A 329 -3.76 -3.20 -12.05
CA ASN A 329 -3.72 -3.31 -13.52
C ASN A 329 -5.11 -3.41 -14.14
N MET A 330 -6.06 -4.10 -13.48
CA MET A 330 -7.46 -4.13 -13.92
C MET A 330 -8.05 -2.71 -13.95
N PHE A 331 -7.91 -1.96 -12.85
CA PHE A 331 -8.39 -0.57 -12.79
C PHE A 331 -7.63 0.34 -13.77
N ALA A 332 -6.32 0.16 -13.91
CA ALA A 332 -5.51 0.93 -14.85
C ALA A 332 -6.01 0.75 -16.29
N GLU A 333 -6.24 -0.48 -16.72
CA GLU A 333 -6.72 -0.77 -18.07
C GLU A 333 -8.13 -0.20 -18.32
N ILE A 334 -9.07 -0.41 -17.37
CA ILE A 334 -10.45 0.10 -17.50
C ILE A 334 -10.46 1.65 -17.55
N LEU A 335 -9.59 2.30 -16.77
CA LEU A 335 -9.48 3.76 -16.72
C LEU A 335 -8.52 4.33 -17.76
N ARG A 336 -7.90 3.51 -18.61
CA ARG A 336 -6.86 3.90 -19.58
C ARG A 336 -5.69 4.63 -18.93
N PHE A 337 -5.32 4.26 -17.71
CA PHE A 337 -4.20 4.81 -16.97
C PHE A 337 -2.90 4.10 -17.40
N ALA A 338 -1.96 4.86 -17.97
CA ALA A 338 -0.79 4.27 -18.63
C ALA A 338 0.40 4.03 -17.70
N ASP A 339 0.47 4.68 -16.53
CA ASP A 339 1.56 4.43 -15.57
C ASP A 339 1.22 3.20 -14.71
N ARG A 340 1.84 2.08 -15.01
CA ARG A 340 1.56 0.80 -14.35
C ARG A 340 2.71 0.32 -13.47
N SER A 341 3.55 1.25 -13.03
CA SER A 341 4.72 0.97 -12.19
C SER A 341 4.39 0.87 -10.69
N PHE A 342 3.44 -0.02 -10.33
CA PHE A 342 2.94 -0.16 -8.95
C PHE A 342 3.94 -0.81 -7.98
N TYR A 343 4.86 -1.61 -8.51
CA TYR A 343 5.96 -2.23 -7.77
C TYR A 343 7.17 -2.41 -8.70
N LYS A 344 8.34 -2.62 -8.10
CA LYS A 344 9.62 -2.90 -8.78
C LYS A 344 10.12 -4.30 -8.41
N ASP A 345 11.33 -4.66 -8.81
CA ASP A 345 12.00 -5.93 -8.56
C ASP A 345 12.42 -6.14 -7.09
N TRP A 346 11.45 -6.04 -6.17
CA TRP A 346 11.66 -6.08 -4.73
C TRP A 346 12.30 -7.39 -4.25
N TRP A 347 12.11 -8.49 -4.97
CA TRP A 347 12.70 -9.81 -4.66
C TRP A 347 14.22 -9.84 -4.80
N ASN A 348 14.81 -8.95 -5.60
CA ASN A 348 16.26 -8.81 -5.77
C ASN A 348 16.89 -7.83 -4.76
N SER A 349 16.10 -7.29 -3.83
CA SER A 349 16.59 -6.30 -2.86
C SER A 349 17.67 -6.89 -1.95
N THR A 350 18.77 -6.14 -1.75
CA THR A 350 19.86 -6.47 -0.83
C THR A 350 19.85 -5.64 0.45
N ALA A 351 18.99 -4.63 0.53
CA ALA A 351 18.79 -3.78 1.70
C ALA A 351 17.30 -3.63 2.01
N PHE A 352 16.94 -3.53 3.29
CA PHE A 352 15.54 -3.36 3.72
C PHE A 352 14.92 -2.05 3.21
N SER A 353 15.72 -0.98 3.17
CA SER A 353 15.38 0.29 2.53
C SER A 353 15.03 0.14 1.04
N ALA A 354 15.74 -0.72 0.30
CA ALA A 354 15.43 -1.00 -1.09
C ALA A 354 14.14 -1.82 -1.23
N PHE A 355 13.92 -2.81 -0.36
CA PHE A 355 12.70 -3.61 -0.32
C PHE A 355 11.45 -2.75 -0.10
N PHE A 356 11.41 -1.92 0.96
CA PHE A 356 10.24 -1.08 1.24
C PHE A 356 9.93 -0.05 0.14
N ARG A 357 10.95 0.42 -0.59
CA ARG A 357 10.80 1.35 -1.73
C ARG A 357 10.23 0.68 -2.99
N SER A 358 10.44 -0.62 -3.15
CA SER A 358 10.13 -1.35 -4.38
C SER A 358 8.87 -2.21 -4.25
N TRP A 359 8.49 -2.62 -3.04
CA TRP A 359 7.35 -3.51 -2.80
C TRP A 359 6.01 -2.91 -3.22
N ASN A 360 5.67 -1.73 -2.69
CA ASN A 360 4.43 -1.01 -3.00
C ASN A 360 4.77 0.45 -3.25
N VAL A 361 5.11 0.75 -4.50
CA VAL A 361 5.56 2.07 -4.94
C VAL A 361 4.47 3.11 -4.73
N THR A 362 3.21 2.75 -4.98
CA THR A 362 2.07 3.67 -4.83
C THR A 362 1.93 4.23 -3.42
N VAL A 363 2.04 3.38 -2.39
CA VAL A 363 1.98 3.83 -0.98
C VAL A 363 3.31 4.48 -0.58
N HIS A 364 4.44 3.91 -1.01
CA HIS A 364 5.76 4.48 -0.73
C HIS A 364 5.87 5.93 -1.20
N ASP A 365 5.51 6.21 -2.47
CA ASP A 365 5.65 7.54 -3.04
C ASP A 365 4.70 8.54 -2.38
N CYS A 366 3.51 8.11 -1.98
CA CYS A 366 2.59 8.92 -1.17
C CYS A 366 3.23 9.32 0.18
N LEU A 367 3.73 8.34 0.94
CA LEU A 367 4.38 8.57 2.24
C LEU A 367 5.64 9.43 2.08
N TYR A 368 6.42 9.21 1.02
CA TYR A 368 7.62 9.98 0.73
C TYR A 368 7.30 11.44 0.37
N CYS A 369 6.41 11.68 -0.60
CA CYS A 369 6.10 13.04 -1.05
C CYS A 369 5.40 13.86 0.02
N TYR A 370 4.48 13.24 0.78
CA TYR A 370 3.58 13.98 1.65
C TYR A 370 3.95 13.96 3.13
N ILE A 371 4.69 12.96 3.59
CA ILE A 371 5.01 12.85 5.02
C ILE A 371 6.50 13.05 5.23
N TYR A 372 7.35 12.33 4.49
CA TYR A 372 8.80 12.47 4.59
C TYR A 372 9.27 13.88 4.23
N GLN A 373 8.92 14.35 3.02
CA GLN A 373 9.39 15.64 2.53
C GLN A 373 8.84 16.80 3.36
N ASP A 374 7.57 16.73 3.78
CA ASP A 374 6.95 17.73 4.64
C ASP A 374 7.60 17.82 6.00
N PHE A 375 7.80 16.67 6.64
CA PHE A 375 8.44 16.62 7.95
C PHE A 375 9.89 17.13 7.88
N LEU A 376 10.61 16.76 6.82
CA LEU A 376 11.94 17.30 6.58
C LEU A 376 11.93 18.81 6.36
N TRP A 377 10.97 19.32 5.60
CA TRP A 377 10.82 20.74 5.37
C TRP A 377 10.51 21.48 6.68
N LEU A 378 9.57 20.99 7.48
CA LEU A 378 9.21 21.53 8.80
C LEU A 378 10.39 21.53 9.78
N THR A 379 11.27 20.54 9.71
CA THR A 379 12.45 20.41 10.59
C THR A 379 13.72 21.06 10.02
N GLY A 380 13.62 21.77 8.89
CA GLY A 380 14.76 22.40 8.23
C GLY A 380 15.84 21.41 7.77
N GLY A 381 15.45 20.17 7.45
CA GLY A 381 16.33 19.11 6.94
C GLY A 381 17.21 18.43 7.99
N ARG A 382 17.09 18.80 9.27
CA ARG A 382 17.98 18.33 10.35
C ARG A 382 17.63 16.93 10.87
N ALA A 383 16.37 16.50 10.77
CA ALA A 383 15.87 15.30 11.44
C ALA A 383 15.55 14.13 10.47
N ARG A 384 16.50 13.73 9.62
CA ARG A 384 16.29 12.65 8.62
C ARG A 384 15.90 11.30 9.24
N ALA A 385 16.60 10.89 10.31
CA ALA A 385 16.28 9.65 11.01
C ALA A 385 14.89 9.70 11.67
N GLY A 386 14.51 10.86 12.23
CA GLY A 386 13.19 11.09 12.80
C GLY A 386 12.08 11.00 11.74
N ALA A 387 12.31 11.57 10.55
CA ALA A 387 11.39 11.50 9.43
C ALA A 387 11.12 10.04 9.00
N ILE A 388 12.19 9.24 8.91
CA ILE A 388 12.09 7.81 8.59
C ILE A 388 11.30 7.07 9.68
N LEU A 389 11.61 7.31 10.96
CA LEU A 389 10.93 6.66 12.08
C LEU A 389 9.43 6.98 12.11
N ILE A 390 9.05 8.22 11.85
CA ILE A 390 7.64 8.63 11.79
C ILE A 390 6.87 7.89 10.69
N ILE A 391 7.47 7.70 9.52
CA ILE A 391 6.83 6.97 8.41
C ILE A 391 6.63 5.51 8.78
N PHE A 392 7.67 4.87 9.34
CA PHE A 392 7.55 3.49 9.79
C PHE A 392 6.50 3.33 10.89
N LEU A 393 6.48 4.25 11.86
CA LEU A 393 5.50 4.23 12.95
C LEU A 393 4.08 4.43 12.42
N LEU A 394 3.87 5.41 11.55
CA LEU A 394 2.55 5.68 10.96
C LEU A 394 2.07 4.50 10.14
N SER A 395 2.96 3.88 9.36
CA SER A 395 2.66 2.66 8.60
C SER A 395 2.29 1.51 9.53
N ALA A 396 3.10 1.25 10.58
CA ALA A 396 2.86 0.17 11.54
C ALA A 396 1.51 0.35 12.27
N VAL A 397 1.22 1.56 12.75
CA VAL A 397 -0.06 1.88 13.41
C VAL A 397 -1.23 1.68 12.45
N SER A 398 -1.11 2.10 11.19
CA SER A 398 -2.17 1.96 10.19
C SER A 398 -2.49 0.50 9.89
N HIS A 399 -1.48 -0.36 9.74
CA HIS A 399 -1.71 -1.78 9.49
C HIS A 399 -2.30 -2.47 10.74
N GLU A 400 -1.77 -2.19 11.93
CA GLU A 400 -2.30 -2.75 13.18
C GLU A 400 -3.74 -2.29 13.42
N TYR A 401 -4.06 -1.03 13.14
CA TYR A 401 -5.42 -0.49 13.18
C TYR A 401 -6.40 -1.30 12.31
N ILE A 402 -6.00 -1.64 11.07
CA ILE A 402 -6.83 -2.47 10.19
C ILE A 402 -7.05 -3.85 10.82
N LEU A 403 -5.99 -4.49 11.32
CA LEU A 403 -6.08 -5.84 11.89
C LEU A 403 -6.93 -5.89 13.16
N ILE A 404 -6.72 -4.96 14.10
CA ILE A 404 -7.49 -4.88 15.35
C ILE A 404 -8.99 -4.79 15.07
N LEU A 405 -9.38 -3.86 14.19
CA LEU A 405 -10.79 -3.65 13.88
C LEU A 405 -11.39 -4.79 13.04
N SER A 406 -10.59 -5.42 12.19
CA SER A 406 -11.07 -6.54 11.35
C SER A 406 -11.25 -7.83 12.15
N PHE A 407 -10.34 -8.12 13.08
CA PHE A 407 -10.42 -9.31 13.92
C PHE A 407 -11.25 -9.11 15.19
N GLY A 408 -11.40 -7.86 15.67
CA GLY A 408 -12.18 -7.53 16.86
C GLY A 408 -11.43 -7.74 18.18
N PHE A 409 -10.11 -7.93 18.14
CA PHE A 409 -9.24 -8.08 19.32
C PHE A 409 -7.90 -7.36 19.14
N PHE A 410 -7.22 -7.07 20.24
CA PHE A 410 -5.92 -6.40 20.23
C PHE A 410 -4.77 -7.40 20.35
N CYS A 411 -3.97 -7.54 19.29
CA CYS A 411 -2.78 -8.40 19.28
C CYS A 411 -1.65 -7.72 18.47
N PRO A 412 -0.82 -6.85 19.10
CA PRO A 412 0.06 -5.91 18.39
C PRO A 412 1.34 -6.53 17.81
N VAL A 413 1.25 -7.76 17.29
CA VAL A 413 2.41 -8.49 16.76
C VAL A 413 2.90 -7.82 15.49
N LEU A 414 2.00 -7.34 14.62
CA LEU A 414 2.41 -6.66 13.39
C LEU A 414 3.10 -5.33 13.70
N PHE A 415 2.56 -4.57 14.65
CA PHE A 415 3.20 -3.35 15.12
C PHE A 415 4.63 -3.61 15.62
N VAL A 416 4.84 -4.62 16.46
CA VAL A 416 6.17 -4.96 16.99
C VAL A 416 7.13 -5.41 15.86
N LEU A 417 6.65 -6.22 14.91
CA LEU A 417 7.49 -6.65 13.78
C LEU A 417 7.83 -5.50 12.82
N PHE A 418 6.90 -4.61 12.49
CA PHE A 418 7.15 -3.49 11.59
C PHE A 418 7.93 -2.35 12.27
N ALA A 419 7.47 -1.88 13.43
CA ALA A 419 8.08 -0.74 14.12
C ALA A 419 9.35 -1.12 14.89
N GLY A 420 9.43 -2.33 15.44
CA GLY A 420 10.62 -2.82 16.12
C GLY A 420 11.62 -3.40 15.12
N THR A 421 11.30 -4.58 14.58
CA THR A 421 12.22 -5.33 13.73
C THR A 421 12.50 -4.61 12.40
N GLY A 422 11.47 -4.05 11.75
CA GLY A 422 11.61 -3.33 10.48
C GLY A 422 12.50 -2.08 10.59
N VAL A 423 12.33 -1.27 11.64
CA VAL A 423 13.16 -0.08 11.90
C VAL A 423 14.59 -0.48 12.22
N PHE A 424 14.77 -1.47 13.11
CA PHE A 424 16.10 -1.99 13.45
C PHE A 424 16.84 -2.49 12.19
N PHE A 425 16.17 -3.28 11.35
CA PHE A 425 16.73 -3.80 10.11
C PHE A 425 17.00 -2.73 9.08
N ASN A 426 16.18 -1.68 8.99
CA ASN A 426 16.44 -0.58 8.09
C ASN A 426 17.75 0.16 8.43
N PHE A 427 18.07 0.31 9.72
CA PHE A 427 19.33 0.96 10.15
C PHE A 427 20.55 0.02 10.13
N VAL A 428 20.35 -1.28 10.35
CA VAL A 428 21.43 -2.28 10.36
C VAL A 428 21.82 -2.72 8.94
N PHE A 429 20.83 -2.96 8.08
CA PHE A 429 20.99 -3.43 6.71
C PHE A 429 20.82 -2.27 5.70
N ASN A 430 21.74 -1.30 5.80
CA ASN A 430 21.76 -0.12 4.94
C ASN A 430 22.14 -0.44 3.48
N ASP A 431 21.77 0.46 2.56
CA ASP A 431 22.07 0.45 1.11
C ASP A 431 23.56 0.26 0.73
N LYS A 432 24.48 0.39 1.69
CA LYS A 432 25.92 0.14 1.49
C LYS A 432 26.27 -1.35 1.36
N ARG A 433 25.37 -2.25 1.78
CA ARG A 433 25.57 -3.70 1.77
C ARG A 433 24.98 -4.30 0.48
N LYS A 434 25.85 -4.71 -0.46
CA LYS A 434 25.43 -5.18 -1.82
C LYS A 434 25.69 -6.66 -2.12
N GLY A 435 26.01 -7.47 -1.11
CA GLY A 435 26.26 -8.92 -1.28
C GLY A 435 24.98 -9.78 -1.37
N PRO A 436 25.04 -10.96 -2.02
CA PRO A 436 23.89 -11.87 -2.15
C PRO A 436 23.41 -12.44 -0.81
N VAL A 437 24.30 -12.54 0.19
CA VAL A 437 23.96 -12.99 1.55
C VAL A 437 22.87 -12.10 2.17
N TRP A 438 22.86 -10.79 1.88
CA TRP A 438 21.84 -9.89 2.42
C TRP A 438 20.46 -10.13 1.80
N ASN A 439 20.41 -10.55 0.53
CA ASN A 439 19.16 -10.97 -0.10
C ASN A 439 18.61 -12.23 0.59
N ILE A 440 19.47 -13.22 0.90
CA ILE A 440 19.08 -14.42 1.67
C ILE A 440 18.52 -14.04 3.04
N ILE A 441 19.16 -13.11 3.75
CA ILE A 441 18.68 -12.62 5.06
C ILE A 441 17.31 -11.96 4.93
N ILE A 442 17.09 -11.12 3.91
CA ILE A 442 15.80 -10.50 3.64
C ILE A 442 14.73 -11.58 3.40
N TRP A 443 15.03 -12.61 2.60
CA TRP A 443 14.12 -13.72 2.39
C TRP A 443 13.80 -14.46 3.69
N ILE A 444 14.80 -14.79 4.53
CA ILE A 444 14.55 -15.39 5.85
C ILE A 444 13.58 -14.54 6.67
N CYS A 445 13.75 -13.22 6.68
CA CYS A 445 12.83 -12.31 7.36
C CYS A 445 11.44 -12.27 6.72
N LEU A 446 11.34 -12.35 5.40
CA LEU A 446 10.06 -12.43 4.67
C LEU A 446 9.33 -13.76 4.86
N PHE A 447 10.04 -14.85 5.19
CA PHE A 447 9.41 -16.09 5.63
C PHE A 447 8.92 -15.95 7.08
N LEU A 448 9.79 -15.53 7.99
CA LEU A 448 9.46 -15.45 9.42
C LEU A 448 8.39 -14.40 9.75
N GLY A 449 8.35 -13.26 9.06
CA GLY A 449 7.39 -12.18 9.33
C GLY A 449 5.92 -12.64 9.20
N PRO A 450 5.48 -13.06 8.00
CA PRO A 450 4.16 -13.63 7.78
C PRO A 450 3.91 -14.90 8.62
N ALA A 451 4.92 -15.72 8.87
CA ALA A 451 4.78 -16.90 9.74
C ALA A 451 4.33 -16.52 11.16
N ASN A 452 4.95 -15.49 11.74
CA ASN A 452 4.55 -14.94 13.03
C ASN A 452 3.12 -14.40 12.98
N MET A 453 2.74 -13.69 11.91
CA MET A 453 1.37 -13.21 11.72
C MET A 453 0.37 -14.37 11.73
N PHE A 454 0.57 -15.37 10.87
CA PHE A 454 -0.31 -16.52 10.77
C PHE A 454 -0.42 -17.28 12.08
N SER A 455 0.70 -17.50 12.78
CA SER A 455 0.67 -18.21 14.05
C SER A 455 -0.09 -17.43 15.13
N PHE A 456 0.35 -16.21 15.47
CA PHE A 456 -0.22 -15.47 16.60
C PHE A 456 -1.67 -15.04 16.36
N TYR A 457 -2.02 -14.48 15.20
CA TYR A 457 -3.40 -14.04 14.95
C TYR A 457 -4.36 -15.23 14.83
N SER A 458 -3.94 -16.38 14.27
CA SER A 458 -4.82 -17.56 14.20
C SER A 458 -5.07 -18.16 15.57
N GLN A 459 -4.03 -18.32 16.39
CA GLN A 459 -4.18 -18.80 17.77
C GLN A 459 -5.11 -17.90 18.58
N GLU A 460 -4.91 -16.58 18.48
CA GLU A 460 -5.71 -15.60 19.20
C GLU A 460 -7.18 -15.62 18.74
N PHE A 461 -7.40 -15.71 17.42
CA PHE A 461 -8.73 -15.84 16.84
C PHE A 461 -9.47 -17.06 17.37
N PHE A 462 -8.84 -18.25 17.36
CA PHE A 462 -9.48 -19.45 17.90
C PHE A 462 -9.63 -19.40 19.42
N ALA A 463 -8.70 -18.79 20.16
CA ALA A 463 -8.84 -18.60 21.61
C ALA A 463 -10.07 -17.75 21.95
N HIS A 464 -10.33 -16.69 21.17
CA HIS A 464 -11.53 -15.86 21.32
C HIS A 464 -12.84 -16.61 20.99
N LEU A 465 -12.82 -17.51 20.01
CA LEU A 465 -13.98 -18.34 19.67
C LEU A 465 -14.33 -19.34 20.77
N HIS A 466 -13.33 -20.00 21.36
CA HIS A 466 -13.55 -21.04 22.38
C HIS A 466 -13.79 -20.45 23.78
N CYS A 467 -13.11 -19.35 24.12
CA CYS A 467 -13.21 -18.68 25.43
C CYS A 467 -13.70 -17.23 25.30
N PRO A 468 -15.01 -16.98 25.11
CA PRO A 468 -15.53 -15.62 25.00
C PRO A 468 -15.36 -14.80 26.29
N LEU A 469 -15.17 -13.49 26.15
CA LEU A 469 -15.13 -12.53 27.25
C LEU A 469 -16.49 -12.46 27.94
N LYS A 470 -16.57 -12.89 29.21
CA LYS A 470 -17.79 -12.72 30.05
C LYS A 470 -17.96 -11.26 30.51
N GLU A 471 -16.86 -10.56 30.81
CA GLU A 471 -16.84 -9.14 31.17
C GLU A 471 -15.79 -8.39 30.35
N LYS A 472 -16.14 -7.19 29.84
CA LYS A 472 -15.24 -6.33 29.06
C LYS A 472 -14.41 -5.44 29.99
N THR A 473 -13.43 -6.03 30.68
CA THR A 473 -12.42 -5.25 31.43
C THR A 473 -11.33 -4.75 30.47
N PHE A 474 -10.74 -3.58 30.76
CA PHE A 474 -9.65 -3.03 29.94
C PHE A 474 -8.50 -4.03 29.77
N TRP A 475 -8.06 -4.65 30.87
CA TRP A 475 -7.02 -5.68 30.83
C TRP A 475 -7.44 -6.89 30.01
N GLY A 476 -8.70 -7.34 30.14
CA GLY A 476 -9.22 -8.45 29.33
C GLY A 476 -9.30 -8.18 27.82
N LEU A 477 -9.27 -6.92 27.40
CA LEU A 477 -9.23 -6.52 25.97
C LEU A 477 -7.79 -6.38 25.44
N VAL A 478 -6.82 -6.09 26.31
CA VAL A 478 -5.42 -5.82 25.91
C VAL A 478 -4.55 -7.06 26.05
N THR A 479 -4.84 -7.96 27.00
CA THR A 479 -4.06 -9.19 27.18
C THR A 479 -4.48 -10.28 26.20
N PRO A 480 -3.54 -10.89 25.45
CA PRO A 480 -3.83 -12.01 24.56
C PRO A 480 -4.50 -13.18 25.29
N ARG A 481 -5.61 -13.65 24.74
CA ARG A 481 -6.42 -14.77 25.22
C ARG A 481 -5.72 -16.11 25.05
N SER A 482 -4.93 -16.23 23.99
CA SER A 482 -4.14 -17.44 23.68
C SER A 482 -3.25 -17.91 24.84
N TRP A 483 -2.90 -17.03 25.79
CA TRP A 483 -2.07 -17.40 26.94
C TRP A 483 -2.86 -18.05 28.09
N TYR A 484 -4.16 -17.74 28.22
CA TYR A 484 -4.98 -18.09 29.38
C TYR A 484 -6.18 -18.99 29.07
N CYS A 485 -6.59 -19.10 27.80
CA CYS A 485 -7.68 -19.99 27.39
C CYS A 485 -7.20 -21.43 27.41
N HIS A 486 -7.44 -22.11 28.52
CA HIS A 486 -7.26 -23.55 28.72
C HIS A 486 -8.59 -24.15 29.22
N PRO A 487 -8.91 -25.41 28.87
CA PRO A 487 -10.14 -26.08 29.29
C PRO A 487 -10.31 -26.22 30.80
#